data_AF-A0A8T3YPN5-F1
#
_entry.id   AF-A0A8T3YPN5-F1
#
_cell.length_a   1.000
_cell.length_b   1.000
_cell.length_c   1.000
_cell.angle_alpha   90.00
_cell.angle_beta   90.00
_cell.angle_gamma   90.00
#
_symmetry.space_group_name_H-M   'P 1'
#
loop_
_entity.id
_entity.type
_entity.pdbx_description
1 polymer ?
#
loop_
_entity_poly.entity_id
_entity_poly.type
_entity_poly.pdbx_seq_one_letter_code
_entity_poly.pdbx_strand_id
1 'polypeptide(L)'
;MVQVHSDHMFFVCDGTTIRNLEELGARLKRMSPQAFAHHVTSTRNDFAMWVRDCIGDAVLSSRLLYSTDQKEMCQIIGAGIAKQKARAGESKRQERVEASRKAQEEARSARLRSAKAVSQPIPVVQPRAPSLDVASSIEQMRLSVPVSYASPRVDAATYAPKQTPVPVEDAPSPLEARLHGLVKAARQEKIAKVRVNHPKESVKEPKPRKSKPSKPVLALPFEVYKFPDSPVYTTASQVAPPHGANCVKCGVMEFAIGLIVGLAVALVLARGFAWF
;
A
#
# COMPACT_ATOMS: atom_id res chain seq x y z
N MET A 1 -8.03 12.88 -0.97
CA MET A 1 -9.26 12.38 -1.61
C MET A 1 -9.10 12.61 -3.09
N VAL A 2 -9.50 11.68 -3.96
CA VAL A 2 -9.26 11.82 -5.39
C VAL A 2 -10.32 12.74 -5.98
N GLN A 3 -9.89 13.92 -6.41
CA GLN A 3 -10.71 14.88 -7.12
C GLN A 3 -10.49 14.69 -8.62
N VAL A 4 -11.57 14.53 -9.37
CA VAL A 4 -11.51 14.33 -10.82
C VAL A 4 -11.34 15.68 -11.52
N HIS A 5 -10.62 15.70 -12.64
CA HIS A 5 -10.46 16.89 -13.48
C HIS A 5 -11.82 17.34 -14.05
N SER A 6 -11.95 18.61 -14.44
CA SER A 6 -13.21 19.17 -14.94
C SER A 6 -13.78 18.43 -16.14
N ASP A 7 -12.91 17.87 -16.97
CA ASP A 7 -13.27 17.24 -18.25
C ASP A 7 -13.76 15.80 -18.07
N HIS A 8 -13.71 15.28 -16.85
CA HIS A 8 -14.07 13.92 -16.47
C HIS A 8 -15.21 13.89 -15.43
N MET A 9 -15.96 14.99 -15.31
CA MET A 9 -17.17 15.03 -14.49
C MET A 9 -18.27 14.15 -15.10
N PHE A 10 -19.07 13.52 -14.24
CA PHE A 10 -20.23 12.75 -14.67
C PHE A 10 -21.48 13.63 -14.70
N PHE A 11 -22.16 13.70 -15.84
CA PHE A 11 -23.40 14.46 -16.01
C PHE A 11 -24.62 13.55 -15.79
N VAL A 12 -25.50 13.94 -14.88
CA VAL A 12 -26.76 13.25 -14.61
C VAL A 12 -27.87 13.93 -15.44
N CYS A 13 -28.90 13.18 -15.82
CA CYS A 13 -30.02 13.69 -16.63
C CYS A 13 -30.79 14.86 -16.00
N ASP A 14 -30.60 15.13 -14.72
CA ASP A 14 -31.17 16.28 -14.01
C ASP A 14 -30.34 17.57 -14.14
N GLY A 15 -29.28 17.55 -14.96
CA GLY A 15 -28.35 18.66 -15.17
C GLY A 15 -27.28 18.80 -14.08
N THR A 16 -27.28 17.93 -13.06
CA THR A 16 -26.25 17.96 -12.02
C THR A 16 -24.98 17.24 -12.45
N THR A 17 -23.84 17.72 -11.95
CA THR A 17 -22.52 17.16 -12.21
C THR A 17 -21.96 16.48 -10.97
N ILE A 18 -21.28 15.36 -11.14
CA ILE A 18 -20.61 14.61 -10.07
C ILE A 18 -19.10 14.60 -10.32
N ARG A 19 -18.32 15.04 -9.32
CA ARG A 19 -16.87 15.24 -9.42
C ARG A 19 -16.04 14.23 -8.64
N ASN A 20 -16.65 13.51 -7.71
CA ASN A 20 -15.96 12.56 -6.84
C ASN A 20 -16.93 11.50 -6.28
N LEU A 21 -16.39 10.47 -5.63
CA LEU A 21 -17.17 9.36 -5.08
C LEU A 21 -18.13 9.77 -3.94
N GLU A 22 -17.80 10.79 -3.14
CA GLU A 22 -18.70 11.26 -2.06
C GLU A 22 -19.93 11.94 -2.64
N GLU A 23 -19.74 12.79 -3.64
CA GLU A 23 -20.83 13.41 -4.39
C GLU A 23 -21.71 12.35 -5.05
N LEU A 24 -21.11 11.31 -5.65
CA LEU A 24 -21.85 10.19 -6.22
C LEU A 24 -22.71 9.49 -5.17
N GLY A 25 -22.13 9.15 -4.01
CA GLY A 25 -22.86 8.52 -2.91
C GLY A 25 -23.97 9.40 -2.33
N ALA A 26 -23.75 10.71 -2.25
CA ALA A 26 -24.75 11.67 -1.79
C ALA A 26 -25.85 11.92 -2.82
N ARG A 27 -25.53 11.83 -4.12
CA ARG A 27 -26.49 11.98 -5.21
C ARG A 27 -27.35 10.73 -5.35
N LEU A 28 -26.75 9.53 -5.32
CA LEU A 28 -27.49 8.27 -5.38
C LEU A 28 -28.55 8.14 -4.29
N LYS A 29 -28.31 8.64 -3.08
CA LYS A 29 -29.32 8.65 -1.99
C LYS A 29 -30.55 9.50 -2.28
N ARG A 30 -30.44 10.50 -3.16
CA ARG A 30 -31.50 11.49 -3.46
C ARG A 30 -31.97 11.40 -4.91
N MET A 31 -31.37 10.52 -5.70
CA MET A 31 -31.64 10.37 -7.13
C MET A 31 -32.99 9.67 -7.30
N SER A 32 -33.82 10.19 -8.20
CA SER A 32 -35.11 9.59 -8.50
C SER A 32 -34.93 8.21 -9.15
N PRO A 33 -35.87 7.26 -8.96
CA PRO A 33 -35.79 5.94 -9.59
C PRO A 33 -35.69 6.00 -11.12
N GLN A 34 -36.34 7.00 -11.73
CA GLN A 34 -36.30 7.20 -13.19
C GLN A 34 -34.92 7.64 -13.67
N ALA A 35 -34.28 8.60 -12.99
CA ALA A 35 -32.92 9.03 -13.31
C ALA A 35 -31.91 7.91 -13.08
N PHE A 36 -32.09 7.10 -12.03
CA PHE A 36 -31.25 5.94 -11.76
C PHE A 36 -31.37 4.88 -12.86
N ALA A 37 -32.60 4.53 -13.26
CA ALA A 37 -32.87 3.55 -14.32
C ALA A 37 -32.32 3.98 -15.69
N HIS A 38 -32.14 5.28 -15.94
CA HIS A 38 -31.52 5.78 -17.16
C HIS A 38 -30.01 5.46 -17.22
N HIS A 39 -29.32 5.45 -16.07
CA HIS A 39 -27.88 5.20 -15.99
C HIS A 39 -27.53 3.74 -15.67
N VAL A 40 -28.47 3.00 -15.09
CA VAL A 40 -28.30 1.61 -14.68
C VAL A 40 -29.36 0.76 -15.37
N THR A 41 -28.93 0.03 -16.38
CA THR A 41 -29.74 -0.95 -17.11
C THR A 41 -29.28 -2.36 -16.78
N SER A 42 -30.00 -3.38 -17.28
CA SER A 42 -29.62 -4.78 -17.09
C SER A 42 -28.28 -5.15 -17.76
N THR A 43 -27.84 -4.37 -18.75
CA THR A 43 -26.64 -4.62 -19.54
C THR A 43 -25.52 -3.63 -19.30
N ARG A 44 -25.83 -2.44 -18.77
CA ARG A 44 -24.89 -1.33 -18.65
C ARG A 44 -25.06 -0.59 -17.33
N ASN A 45 -23.93 -0.22 -16.73
CA ASN A 45 -23.90 0.66 -15.56
C ASN A 45 -22.92 1.81 -15.81
N ASP A 46 -23.46 3.00 -16.05
CA ASP A 46 -22.68 4.20 -16.37
C ASP A 46 -21.79 4.64 -15.20
N PHE A 47 -22.27 4.45 -13.96
CA PHE A 47 -21.49 4.75 -12.76
C PHE A 47 -20.28 3.82 -12.64
N ALA A 48 -20.44 2.53 -12.95
CA ALA A 48 -19.34 1.57 -12.92
C ALA A 48 -18.24 1.95 -13.94
N MET A 49 -18.62 2.30 -15.17
CA MET A 49 -17.68 2.76 -16.19
C MET A 49 -16.97 4.04 -15.79
N TRP A 50 -17.70 5.04 -15.28
CA TRP A 50 -17.10 6.28 -14.80
C TRP A 50 -16.12 6.07 -13.64
N VAL A 51 -16.45 5.22 -12.66
CA VAL A 51 -15.54 4.90 -11.55
C VAL A 51 -14.29 4.18 -12.06
N ARG A 52 -14.42 3.30 -13.07
CA ARG A 52 -13.26 2.63 -13.67
C ARG A 52 -12.35 3.64 -14.38
N ASP A 53 -12.93 4.45 -15.26
CA ASP A 53 -12.18 5.24 -16.25
C ASP A 53 -11.72 6.59 -15.70
N CYS A 54 -12.53 7.23 -14.83
CA CYS A 54 -12.23 8.56 -14.29
C CYS A 54 -11.63 8.51 -12.87
N ILE A 55 -12.05 7.56 -12.03
CA ILE A 55 -11.51 7.41 -10.66
C ILE A 55 -10.33 6.43 -10.62
N GLY A 56 -10.28 5.46 -11.53
CA GLY A 56 -9.24 4.43 -11.57
C GLY A 56 -9.42 3.30 -10.54
N ASP A 57 -10.60 3.15 -9.93
CA ASP A 57 -10.85 2.11 -8.93
C ASP A 57 -11.55 0.89 -9.58
N ALA A 58 -10.76 0.06 -10.25
CA ALA A 58 -11.25 -1.13 -10.97
C ALA A 58 -11.98 -2.14 -10.06
N VAL A 59 -11.59 -2.24 -8.78
CA VAL A 59 -12.23 -3.17 -7.84
C VAL A 59 -13.60 -2.64 -7.44
N LEU A 60 -13.70 -1.33 -7.18
CA LEU A 60 -14.99 -0.71 -6.89
C LEU A 60 -15.92 -0.76 -8.11
N SER A 61 -15.41 -0.45 -9.30
CA SER A 61 -16.22 -0.49 -10.53
C SER A 61 -16.79 -1.87 -10.81
N SER A 62 -16.01 -2.94 -10.65
CA SER A 62 -16.49 -4.31 -10.86
C SER A 62 -17.61 -4.66 -9.89
N ARG A 63 -17.56 -4.19 -8.64
CA ARG A 63 -18.65 -4.40 -7.68
C ARG A 63 -19.90 -3.62 -8.05
N LEU A 64 -19.75 -2.40 -8.57
CA LEU A 64 -20.88 -1.58 -9.02
C LEU A 64 -21.55 -2.18 -10.25
N LEU A 65 -20.78 -2.77 -11.15
CA LEU A 65 -21.28 -3.35 -12.40
C LEU A 65 -22.40 -4.39 -12.18
N TYR A 66 -22.32 -5.18 -11.11
CA TYR A 66 -23.30 -6.22 -10.80
C TYR A 66 -24.46 -5.76 -9.91
N SER A 67 -24.44 -4.52 -9.42
CA SER A 67 -25.48 -3.99 -8.55
C SER A 67 -26.53 -3.27 -9.40
N THR A 68 -27.79 -3.70 -9.28
CA THR A 68 -28.94 -3.06 -9.94
C THR A 68 -29.81 -2.29 -8.95
N ASP A 69 -29.57 -2.44 -7.65
CA ASP A 69 -30.30 -1.74 -6.60
C ASP A 69 -29.56 -0.48 -6.14
N GLN A 70 -30.27 0.65 -6.13
CA GLN A 70 -29.72 1.95 -5.76
C GLN A 70 -29.16 1.96 -4.32
N LYS A 71 -29.84 1.26 -3.40
CA LYS A 71 -29.45 1.23 -1.99
C LYS A 71 -28.20 0.36 -1.79
N GLU A 72 -28.12 -0.79 -2.44
CA GLU A 72 -26.91 -1.62 -2.48
C GLU A 72 -25.73 -0.82 -3.04
N MET A 73 -25.93 -0.12 -4.17
CA MET A 73 -24.89 0.69 -4.81
C MET A 73 -24.37 1.81 -3.88
N CYS A 74 -25.27 2.46 -3.12
CA CYS A 74 -24.89 3.42 -2.07
C CYS A 74 -24.00 2.79 -1.00
N GLN A 75 -24.27 1.55 -0.58
CA GLN A 75 -23.46 0.85 0.42
C GLN A 75 -22.09 0.49 -0.13
N ILE A 76 -22.03 -0.02 -1.37
CA ILE A 76 -20.78 -0.36 -2.05
C ILE A 76 -19.86 0.87 -2.15
N ILE A 77 -20.41 2.01 -2.55
CA ILE A 77 -19.66 3.28 -2.65
C ILE A 77 -19.23 3.78 -1.27
N GLY A 78 -20.12 3.74 -0.28
CA GLY A 78 -19.78 4.12 1.10
C GLY A 78 -18.61 3.31 1.66
N ALA A 79 -18.62 1.99 1.46
CA ALA A 79 -17.50 1.11 1.82
C ALA A 79 -16.23 1.42 1.01
N GLY A 80 -16.36 1.73 -0.28
CA GLY A 80 -15.26 2.16 -1.13
C GLY A 80 -14.58 3.44 -0.63
N ILE A 81 -15.37 4.46 -0.28
CA ILE A 81 -14.87 5.74 0.27
C ILE A 81 -14.12 5.50 1.60
N ALA A 82 -14.69 4.69 2.49
CA ALA A 82 -14.05 4.36 3.76
C ALA A 82 -12.68 3.66 3.54
N LYS A 83 -12.62 2.73 2.58
CA LYS A 83 -11.38 2.04 2.20
C LYS A 83 -10.34 3.00 1.61
N GLN A 84 -10.74 3.94 0.76
CA GLN A 84 -9.83 4.95 0.19
C GLN A 84 -9.27 5.87 1.28
N LYS A 85 -10.10 6.30 2.24
CA LYS A 85 -9.66 7.11 3.39
C LYS A 85 -8.67 6.35 4.26
N ALA A 86 -8.91 5.07 4.53
CA ALA A 86 -7.99 4.23 5.30
C ALA A 86 -6.62 4.11 4.64
N ARG A 87 -6.57 3.85 3.32
CA ARG A 87 -5.31 3.78 2.54
C ARG A 87 -4.54 5.10 2.55
N ALA A 88 -5.23 6.23 2.42
CA ALA A 88 -4.61 7.54 2.50
C ALA A 88 -3.99 7.82 3.88
N GLY A 89 -4.64 7.36 4.96
CA GLY A 89 -4.09 7.43 6.31
C GLY A 89 -2.86 6.53 6.51
N GLU A 90 -2.89 5.32 5.96
CA GLU A 90 -1.77 4.37 6.03
C GLU A 90 -0.53 4.87 5.29
N SER A 91 -0.70 5.44 4.08
CA SER A 91 0.41 6.03 3.32
C SER A 91 1.09 7.18 4.08
N LYS A 92 0.32 8.10 4.67
CA LYS A 92 0.87 9.17 5.53
C LYS A 92 1.60 8.62 6.76
N ARG A 93 1.09 7.53 7.34
CA ARG A 93 1.74 6.86 8.48
C ARG A 93 3.07 6.23 8.06
N GLN A 94 3.11 5.57 6.91
CA GLN A 94 4.34 5.00 6.35
C GLN A 94 5.38 6.08 6.07
N GLU A 95 4.97 7.21 5.47
CA GLU A 95 5.84 8.36 5.22
C GLU A 95 6.41 8.92 6.54
N ARG A 96 5.60 9.08 7.58
CA ARG A 96 6.07 9.54 8.89
C ARG A 96 7.04 8.56 9.56
N VAL A 97 6.79 7.26 9.44
CA VAL A 97 7.68 6.22 9.97
C VAL A 97 9.03 6.27 9.25
N GLU A 98 9.03 6.38 7.93
CA GLU A 98 10.25 6.45 7.13
C GLU A 98 11.03 7.74 7.39
N ALA A 99 10.35 8.88 7.47
CA ALA A 99 10.96 10.16 7.84
C ALA A 99 11.60 10.09 9.24
N SER A 100 10.92 9.47 10.21
CA SER A 100 11.46 9.28 11.56
C SER A 100 12.69 8.36 11.55
N ARG A 101 12.68 7.29 10.74
CA ARG A 101 13.82 6.37 10.61
C ARG A 101 15.03 7.09 10.03
N LYS A 102 14.83 7.86 8.95
CA LYS A 102 15.87 8.68 8.33
C LYS A 102 16.46 9.70 9.30
N ALA A 103 15.61 10.41 10.06
CA ALA A 103 16.05 11.38 11.07
C ALA A 103 16.88 10.72 12.19
N GLN A 104 16.52 9.52 12.63
CA GLN A 104 17.30 8.76 13.62
C GLN A 104 18.67 8.35 13.08
N GLU A 105 18.74 7.90 11.83
CA GLU A 105 20.01 7.50 11.21
C GLU A 105 20.94 8.71 10.96
N GLU A 106 20.38 9.84 10.56
CA GLU A 106 21.11 11.12 10.46
C GLU A 106 21.63 11.57 11.82
N ALA A 107 20.82 11.50 12.87
CA ALA A 107 21.24 11.84 14.23
C ALA A 107 22.34 10.90 14.75
N ARG A 108 22.24 9.60 14.46
CA ARG A 108 23.28 8.62 14.80
C ARG A 108 24.58 8.92 14.08
N SER A 109 24.51 9.19 12.77
CA SER A 109 25.66 9.56 11.95
C SER A 109 26.33 10.85 12.43
N ALA A 110 25.54 11.86 12.80
CA ALA A 110 26.04 13.10 13.37
C ALA A 110 26.77 12.86 14.70
N ARG A 111 26.23 12.03 15.59
CA ARG A 111 26.89 11.65 16.85
C ARG A 111 28.23 10.95 16.61
N LEU A 112 28.30 10.03 15.65
CA LEU A 112 29.55 9.34 15.29
C LEU A 112 30.60 10.32 14.74
N ARG A 113 30.20 11.30 13.92
CA ARG A 113 31.10 12.34 13.42
C ARG A 113 31.63 13.21 14.56
N SER A 114 30.78 13.65 15.49
CA SER A 114 31.20 14.43 16.66
C SER A 114 32.13 13.64 17.59
N ALA A 115 31.83 12.36 17.83
CA ALA A 115 32.70 11.49 18.64
C ALA A 115 34.09 11.33 18.01
N LYS A 116 34.17 11.19 16.68
CA LYS A 116 35.45 11.12 15.96
C LYS A 116 36.23 12.43 16.03
N ALA A 117 35.57 13.60 16.05
CA ALA A 117 36.23 14.90 16.17
C ALA A 117 36.86 15.14 17.55
N VAL A 118 36.28 14.60 18.63
CA VAL A 118 36.85 14.69 19.99
C VAL A 118 38.12 13.84 20.15
N SER A 119 38.25 12.78 19.35
CA SER A 119 39.44 11.91 19.33
C SER A 119 40.64 12.49 18.56
N GLN A 120 40.60 13.78 18.17
CA GLN A 120 41.78 14.45 17.64
C GLN A 120 42.88 14.33 18.70
N PRO A 121 44.10 13.88 18.33
CA PRO A 121 45.19 13.73 19.28
C PRO A 121 45.35 15.06 20.01
N ILE A 122 45.15 15.03 21.33
CA ILE A 122 45.43 16.19 22.19
C ILE A 122 46.83 16.62 21.76
N PRO A 123 47.02 17.87 21.30
CA PRO A 123 48.35 18.33 20.92
C PRO A 123 49.22 18.02 22.12
N VAL A 124 50.20 17.14 21.91
CA VAL A 124 51.10 16.71 22.97
C VAL A 124 51.71 18.00 23.49
N VAL A 125 51.20 18.46 24.63
CA VAL A 125 51.77 19.60 25.33
C VAL A 125 53.15 19.09 25.69
N GLN A 126 54.16 19.56 24.95
CA GLN A 126 55.53 19.23 25.25
C GLN A 126 55.70 19.55 26.74
N PRO A 127 56.07 18.56 27.57
CA PRO A 127 56.19 18.78 28.99
C PRO A 127 57.16 19.95 29.16
N ARG A 128 56.64 21.05 29.69
CA ARG A 128 57.47 22.20 30.06
C ARG A 128 58.46 21.63 31.08
N ALA A 129 59.74 21.63 30.72
CA ALA A 129 60.78 20.95 31.48
C ALA A 129 60.60 21.25 32.98
N PRO A 130 60.46 20.22 33.84
CA PRO A 130 60.38 20.44 35.27
C PRO A 130 61.67 21.11 35.73
N SER A 131 61.55 22.22 36.45
CA SER A 131 62.68 22.77 37.19
C SER A 131 63.21 21.69 38.14
N LEU A 132 64.53 21.55 38.17
CA LEU A 132 65.31 20.40 38.65
C LEU A 132 65.18 20.00 40.15
N ASP A 133 64.20 20.52 40.91
CA ASP A 133 64.23 20.44 42.38
C ASP A 133 63.40 19.33 43.06
N VAL A 134 62.71 18.43 42.34
CA VAL A 134 61.75 17.47 42.96
C VAL A 134 62.11 15.98 42.78
N ALA A 135 63.28 15.65 42.21
CA ALA A 135 63.65 14.28 41.87
C ALA A 135 63.92 13.33 43.07
N SER A 136 63.98 13.82 44.31
CA SER A 136 64.44 13.00 45.44
C SER A 136 63.35 12.21 46.20
N SER A 137 62.06 12.45 45.98
CA SER A 137 61.02 12.00 46.95
C SER A 137 60.12 10.82 46.51
N ILE A 138 60.22 10.34 45.27
CA ILE A 138 59.27 9.35 44.73
C ILE A 138 59.82 7.91 44.71
N GLU A 139 61.10 7.71 45.03
CA GLU A 139 61.72 6.37 44.99
C GLU A 139 61.35 5.45 46.18
N GLN A 140 60.66 5.94 47.22
CA GLN A 140 60.42 5.16 48.44
C GLN A 140 59.09 4.38 48.51
N MET A 141 58.18 4.45 47.53
CA MET A 141 56.86 3.77 47.60
C MET A 141 56.69 2.54 46.68
N ARG A 142 57.75 2.06 46.01
CA ARG A 142 57.64 0.95 45.03
C ARG A 142 58.01 -0.44 45.57
N LEU A 143 57.61 -0.76 46.80
CA LEU A 143 57.66 -2.13 47.31
C LEU A 143 56.28 -2.53 47.82
N SER A 144 55.78 -3.69 47.36
CA SER A 144 54.59 -4.43 47.83
C SER A 144 53.32 -4.37 46.96
N VAL A 145 53.32 -4.97 45.76
CA VAL A 145 52.08 -5.57 45.20
C VAL A 145 52.42 -6.89 44.49
N PRO A 146 51.96 -8.06 44.98
CA PRO A 146 52.02 -9.30 44.23
C PRO A 146 50.89 -9.35 43.21
N VAL A 147 51.23 -9.34 41.93
CA VAL A 147 50.29 -9.50 40.82
C VAL A 147 50.34 -10.96 40.36
N SER A 148 49.30 -11.72 40.67
CA SER A 148 49.05 -13.06 40.13
C SER A 148 48.07 -12.98 38.97
N TYR A 149 48.57 -13.13 37.75
CA TYR A 149 47.74 -13.37 36.57
C TYR A 149 48.05 -14.75 35.99
N ALA A 150 47.17 -15.71 36.26
CA ALA A 150 47.09 -16.95 35.49
C ALA A 150 46.33 -16.66 34.18
N SER A 151 47.02 -16.74 33.05
CA SER A 151 46.40 -16.71 31.72
C SER A 151 46.12 -18.15 31.26
N PRO A 152 44.91 -18.48 30.79
CA PRO A 152 44.66 -19.78 30.18
C PRO A 152 45.28 -19.82 28.77
N ARG A 153 46.13 -20.83 28.54
CA ARG A 153 46.58 -21.24 27.21
C ARG A 153 45.39 -21.84 26.45
N VAL A 154 45.09 -21.29 25.28
CA VAL A 154 44.27 -21.96 24.28
C VAL A 154 45.21 -22.62 23.28
N ASP A 155 45.13 -23.94 23.20
CA ASP A 155 45.95 -24.74 22.30
C ASP A 155 45.51 -24.53 20.84
N ALA A 156 46.50 -24.19 20.01
CA ALA A 156 46.37 -24.07 18.57
C ALA A 156 46.42 -25.46 17.93
N ALA A 157 45.25 -26.10 17.80
CA ALA A 157 45.12 -27.32 17.01
C ALA A 157 44.52 -27.02 15.63
N THR A 158 45.41 -27.03 14.63
CA THR A 158 45.25 -27.66 13.31
C THR A 158 43.92 -27.43 12.57
N TYR A 159 43.90 -26.44 11.67
CA TYR A 159 42.92 -26.36 10.59
C TYR A 159 43.60 -26.70 9.26
N ALA A 160 43.30 -27.89 8.74
CA ALA A 160 43.65 -28.33 7.38
C ALA A 160 42.51 -27.97 6.42
N PRO A 161 42.79 -27.43 5.21
CA PRO A 161 41.75 -27.12 4.24
C PRO A 161 41.33 -28.39 3.49
N LYS A 162 40.12 -28.89 3.74
CA LYS A 162 39.47 -29.90 2.90
C LYS A 162 38.66 -29.21 1.80
N GLN A 163 38.89 -29.65 0.57
CA GLN A 163 38.24 -29.22 -0.66
C GLN A 163 36.72 -29.41 -0.58
N THR A 164 35.97 -28.41 -1.06
CA THR A 164 34.51 -28.40 -1.13
C THR A 164 34.00 -29.18 -2.35
N PRO A 165 33.07 -30.14 -2.18
CA PRO A 165 32.29 -30.71 -3.26
C PRO A 165 31.21 -29.74 -3.75
N VAL A 166 30.78 -29.97 -4.98
CA VAL A 166 29.79 -29.23 -5.79
C VAL A 166 28.41 -29.14 -5.10
N PRO A 167 27.63 -28.05 -5.27
CA PRO A 167 26.38 -27.83 -4.53
C PRO A 167 25.28 -28.79 -4.96
N VAL A 168 24.82 -29.63 -4.03
CA VAL A 168 23.52 -30.30 -4.12
C VAL A 168 22.55 -29.36 -3.39
N GLU A 169 21.42 -29.01 -4.02
CA GLU A 169 20.44 -28.09 -3.43
C GLU A 169 20.06 -28.53 -2.01
N ASP A 170 20.45 -27.69 -1.04
CA ASP A 170 20.39 -27.98 0.38
C ASP A 170 18.93 -28.13 0.85
N ALA A 171 18.62 -29.29 1.40
CA ALA A 171 17.48 -29.42 2.30
C ALA A 171 17.63 -28.37 3.42
N PRO A 172 16.55 -27.64 3.76
CA PRO A 172 16.63 -26.56 4.75
C PRO A 172 17.21 -27.09 6.06
N SER A 173 18.17 -26.35 6.61
CA SER A 173 18.87 -26.80 7.81
C SER A 173 17.87 -27.09 8.94
N PRO A 174 18.16 -28.03 9.87
CA PRO A 174 17.27 -28.33 11.00
C PRO A 174 16.89 -27.09 11.83
N LEU A 175 17.75 -26.07 11.83
CA LEU A 175 17.50 -24.79 12.49
C LEU A 175 16.44 -23.96 11.73
N GLU A 176 16.51 -23.90 10.40
CA GLU A 176 15.54 -23.19 9.57
C GLU A 176 14.16 -23.87 9.59
N ALA A 177 14.13 -25.20 9.59
CA ALA A 177 12.89 -25.95 9.76
C ALA A 177 12.21 -25.64 11.12
N ARG A 178 13.01 -25.51 12.19
CA ARG A 178 12.52 -25.07 13.52
C ARG A 178 12.02 -23.63 13.50
N LEU A 179 12.75 -22.71 12.86
CA LEU A 179 12.35 -21.31 12.77
C LEU A 179 11.02 -21.16 12.01
N HIS A 180 10.87 -21.88 10.90
CA HIS A 180 9.64 -21.89 10.11
C HIS A 180 8.45 -22.50 10.88
N GLY A 181 8.71 -23.52 11.71
CA GLY A 181 7.72 -24.07 12.63
C GLY A 181 7.23 -23.05 13.66
N LEU A 182 8.13 -22.29 14.28
CA LEU A 182 7.78 -21.25 15.25
C LEU A 182 6.98 -20.10 14.62
N VAL A 183 7.34 -19.69 13.40
CA VAL A 183 6.59 -18.66 12.65
C VAL A 183 5.18 -19.14 12.32
N LYS A 184 5.00 -20.41 11.92
CA LYS A 184 3.68 -21.00 11.68
C LYS A 184 2.85 -21.06 12.96
N ALA A 185 3.43 -21.48 14.09
CA ALA A 185 2.74 -21.54 15.37
C ALA A 185 2.27 -20.15 15.83
N ALA A 186 3.12 -19.12 15.74
CA ALA A 186 2.77 -17.74 16.09
C ALA A 186 1.63 -17.18 15.18
N ARG A 187 1.61 -17.58 13.91
CA ARG A 187 0.52 -17.20 12.98
C ARG A 187 -0.81 -17.86 13.36
N GLN A 188 -0.80 -19.13 13.74
CA GLN A 188 -2.00 -19.84 14.19
C GLN A 188 -2.55 -19.27 15.51
N GLU A 189 -1.67 -18.90 16.45
CA GLU A 189 -2.08 -18.26 17.70
C GLU A 189 -2.77 -16.91 17.47
N LYS A 190 -2.24 -16.09 16.55
CA LYS A 190 -2.91 -14.83 16.14
C LYS A 190 -4.29 -15.07 15.54
N ILE A 191 -4.45 -16.08 14.67
CA ILE A 191 -5.74 -16.41 14.06
C ILE A 191 -6.74 -16.88 15.14
N ALA A 192 -6.30 -17.69 16.10
CA ALA A 192 -7.13 -18.16 17.20
C ALA A 192 -7.62 -16.99 18.09
N LYS A 193 -6.73 -16.04 18.43
CA LYS A 193 -7.09 -14.86 19.23
C LYS A 193 -8.09 -13.92 18.52
N VAL A 194 -7.99 -13.79 17.20
CA VAL A 194 -8.98 -13.02 16.41
C VAL A 194 -10.37 -13.68 16.46
N ARG A 195 -10.43 -15.02 16.47
CA ARG A 195 -11.69 -15.76 16.50
C ARG A 195 -12.42 -15.69 17.85
N VAL A 196 -11.70 -15.51 18.96
CA VAL A 196 -12.28 -15.42 20.31
C VAL A 196 -12.89 -14.04 20.59
N ASN A 197 -12.45 -12.99 19.91
CA ASN A 197 -12.91 -11.62 20.12
C ASN A 197 -14.05 -11.17 19.19
N HIS A 198 -14.65 -12.08 18.41
CA HIS A 198 -15.98 -11.82 17.86
C HIS A 198 -17.01 -12.25 18.90
N PRO A 199 -17.67 -11.31 19.61
CA PRO A 199 -18.82 -11.68 20.43
C PRO A 199 -19.78 -12.42 19.50
N LYS A 200 -20.24 -13.59 19.94
CA LYS A 200 -21.35 -14.29 19.32
C LYS A 200 -22.56 -13.35 19.40
N GLU A 201 -22.68 -12.44 18.44
CA GLU A 201 -23.95 -11.81 18.14
C GLU A 201 -24.88 -12.97 17.82
N SER A 202 -25.79 -13.24 18.75
CA SER A 202 -26.89 -14.16 18.57
C SER A 202 -27.64 -13.69 17.35
N VAL A 203 -27.32 -14.27 16.19
CA VAL A 203 -28.12 -14.16 14.99
C VAL A 203 -29.47 -14.74 15.40
N LYS A 204 -30.41 -13.84 15.73
CA LYS A 204 -31.82 -14.19 15.89
C LYS A 204 -32.21 -14.87 14.59
N GLU A 205 -32.42 -16.17 14.68
CA GLU A 205 -32.97 -16.99 13.62
C GLU A 205 -34.16 -16.22 13.02
N PRO A 206 -34.13 -15.89 11.72
CA PRO A 206 -35.23 -15.16 11.11
C PRO A 206 -36.47 -16.03 11.22
N LYS A 207 -37.42 -15.60 12.07
CA LYS A 207 -38.73 -16.25 12.21
C LYS A 207 -39.27 -16.54 10.81
N PRO A 208 -39.76 -17.76 10.53
CA PRO A 208 -40.34 -18.09 9.24
C PRO A 208 -41.45 -17.07 8.96
N ARG A 209 -41.25 -16.23 7.95
CA ARG A 209 -42.28 -15.33 7.47
C ARG A 209 -43.40 -16.22 6.96
N LYS A 210 -44.52 -16.26 7.70
CA LYS A 210 -45.79 -16.80 7.21
C LYS A 210 -46.07 -16.07 5.89
N SER A 211 -45.84 -16.75 4.78
CA SER A 211 -46.18 -16.28 3.45
C SER A 211 -47.69 -16.03 3.46
N LYS A 212 -48.08 -14.75 3.40
CA LYS A 212 -49.47 -14.42 3.11
C LYS A 212 -49.79 -15.03 1.74
N PRO A 213 -50.92 -15.74 1.59
CA PRO A 213 -51.36 -16.19 0.28
C PRO A 213 -51.40 -14.97 -0.64
N SER A 214 -50.63 -15.03 -1.72
CA SER A 214 -50.66 -14.06 -2.80
C SER A 214 -52.08 -13.94 -3.27
N LYS A 215 -52.68 -12.74 -3.09
CA LYS A 215 -53.96 -12.41 -3.68
C LYS A 215 -53.87 -12.70 -5.19
N PRO A 216 -54.92 -13.28 -5.81
CA PRO A 216 -54.96 -13.44 -7.25
C PRO A 216 -54.72 -12.07 -7.88
N VAL A 217 -53.68 -11.98 -8.70
CA VAL A 217 -53.40 -10.81 -9.52
C VAL A 217 -54.59 -10.70 -10.47
N LEU A 218 -55.52 -9.81 -10.13
CA LEU A 218 -56.54 -9.34 -11.05
C LEU A 218 -55.78 -8.82 -12.27
N ALA A 219 -55.98 -9.50 -13.40
CA ALA A 219 -55.50 -9.08 -14.70
C ALA A 219 -56.07 -7.69 -14.97
N LEU A 220 -55.27 -6.66 -14.68
CA LEU A 220 -55.56 -5.32 -15.13
C LEU A 220 -55.39 -5.34 -16.65
N PRO A 221 -56.35 -4.80 -17.42
CA PRO A 221 -56.20 -4.65 -18.85
C PRO A 221 -54.95 -3.82 -19.11
N PHE A 222 -54.11 -4.32 -20.01
CA PHE A 222 -52.95 -3.63 -20.56
C PHE A 222 -53.49 -2.41 -21.33
N GLU A 223 -53.78 -1.32 -20.61
CA GLU A 223 -53.95 -0.03 -21.26
C GLU A 223 -52.59 0.32 -21.86
N VAL A 224 -52.57 0.30 -23.18
CA VAL A 224 -51.51 0.82 -24.03
C VAL A 224 -51.20 2.23 -23.57
N TYR A 225 -50.17 2.36 -22.74
CA TYR A 225 -49.59 3.65 -22.37
C TYR A 225 -49.01 4.24 -23.65
N LYS A 226 -49.82 5.02 -24.37
CA LYS A 226 -49.34 5.92 -25.42
C LYS A 226 -48.39 6.89 -24.74
N PHE A 227 -47.10 6.61 -24.87
CA PHE A 227 -46.06 7.59 -24.59
C PHE A 227 -46.42 8.85 -25.40
N PRO A 228 -46.59 10.02 -24.77
CA PRO A 228 -46.67 11.26 -25.52
C PRO A 228 -45.38 11.40 -26.32
N ASP A 229 -45.54 11.75 -27.59
CA ASP A 229 -44.49 11.87 -28.59
C ASP A 229 -43.20 12.41 -27.98
N SER A 230 -42.16 11.57 -27.97
CA SER A 230 -40.82 12.01 -27.62
C SER A 230 -40.48 13.21 -28.49
N PRO A 231 -39.92 14.30 -27.95
CA PRO A 231 -39.39 15.35 -28.80
C PRO A 231 -38.36 14.71 -29.73
N VAL A 232 -38.65 14.80 -31.03
CA VAL A 232 -37.76 14.44 -32.12
C VAL A 232 -36.47 15.21 -31.88
N TYR A 233 -35.45 14.53 -31.36
CA TYR A 233 -34.09 15.05 -31.40
C TYR A 233 -33.72 15.13 -32.87
N THR A 234 -33.85 16.35 -33.39
CA THR A 234 -33.48 16.70 -34.75
C THR A 234 -31.98 16.44 -34.87
N THR A 235 -31.63 15.43 -35.66
CA THR A 235 -30.28 15.21 -36.15
C THR A 235 -29.90 16.37 -37.07
N ALA A 236 -29.43 17.47 -36.50
CA ALA A 236 -28.84 18.58 -37.21
C ALA A 236 -27.55 18.97 -36.49
N SER A 237 -26.43 18.43 -36.94
CA SER A 237 -25.32 19.22 -37.47
C SER A 237 -24.11 18.32 -37.61
N GLN A 238 -23.88 17.86 -38.84
CA GLN A 238 -22.55 17.49 -39.29
C GLN A 238 -21.68 18.75 -39.23
N VAL A 239 -21.03 18.97 -38.10
CA VAL A 239 -19.83 19.81 -38.05
C VAL A 239 -18.67 18.84 -38.19
N ALA A 240 -18.02 18.89 -39.34
CA ALA A 240 -16.79 18.17 -39.62
C ALA A 240 -15.77 18.43 -38.48
N PRO A 241 -15.08 17.40 -37.97
CA PRO A 241 -14.02 17.62 -36.99
C PRO A 241 -12.87 18.39 -37.67
N PRO A 242 -12.28 19.42 -37.05
CA PRO A 242 -11.03 19.97 -37.52
C PRO A 242 -9.94 18.90 -37.37
N HIS A 243 -9.47 18.40 -38.51
CA HIS A 243 -8.18 17.73 -38.58
C HIS A 243 -7.10 18.69 -38.06
N GLY A 244 -6.41 18.29 -36.99
CA GLY A 244 -5.17 18.95 -36.56
C GLY A 244 -5.18 19.45 -35.12
N ALA A 245 -5.11 18.54 -34.16
CA ALA A 245 -4.48 18.83 -32.88
C ALA A 245 -3.87 17.55 -32.32
N ASN A 246 -2.54 17.51 -32.37
CA ASN A 246 -1.71 16.46 -31.83
C ASN A 246 -2.09 16.16 -30.38
N CYS A 247 -2.59 14.94 -30.11
CA CYS A 247 -2.76 14.43 -28.76
C CYS A 247 -1.39 14.03 -28.21
N VAL A 248 -0.65 15.00 -27.66
CA VAL A 248 0.72 14.81 -27.12
C VAL A 248 0.74 13.97 -25.82
N LYS A 249 -0.41 13.51 -25.30
CA LYS A 249 -0.48 12.85 -23.99
C LYS A 249 -0.71 11.32 -24.00
N CYS A 250 -0.85 10.68 -25.15
CA CYS A 250 -0.79 9.21 -25.22
C CYS A 250 0.64 8.64 -25.26
N GLY A 251 1.67 9.47 -25.45
CA GLY A 251 3.05 8.99 -25.57
C GLY A 251 3.75 8.63 -24.25
N VAL A 252 3.28 9.10 -23.09
CA VAL A 252 4.05 8.95 -21.83
C VAL A 252 3.95 7.53 -21.24
N MET A 253 2.89 6.78 -21.55
CA MET A 253 2.73 5.40 -21.07
C MET A 253 3.56 4.39 -21.86
N GLU A 254 3.84 4.63 -23.15
CA GLU A 254 4.68 3.72 -23.94
C GLU A 254 6.18 3.86 -23.62
N PHE A 255 6.66 5.06 -23.28
CA PHE A 255 8.05 5.25 -22.85
C PHE A 255 8.37 4.58 -21.50
N ALA A 256 7.41 4.52 -20.57
CA ALA A 256 7.64 3.88 -19.26
C ALA A 256 7.83 2.36 -19.36
N ILE A 257 7.06 1.69 -20.24
CA ILE A 257 7.19 0.24 -20.46
C ILE A 257 8.52 -0.07 -21.17
N GLY A 258 8.90 0.74 -22.17
CA GLY A 258 10.19 0.61 -22.85
C GLY A 258 11.39 0.74 -21.89
N LEU A 259 11.32 1.66 -20.92
CA LEU A 259 12.40 1.90 -19.97
C LEU A 259 12.56 0.75 -18.96
N ILE A 260 11.46 0.13 -18.52
CA ILE A 260 11.49 -1.04 -17.62
C ILE A 260 12.05 -2.28 -18.34
N VAL A 261 11.62 -2.53 -19.59
CA VAL A 261 12.13 -3.66 -20.39
C VAL A 261 13.63 -3.44 -20.71
N GLY A 262 14.03 -2.22 -21.06
CA GLY A 262 15.44 -1.87 -21.30
C GLY A 262 16.33 -2.09 -20.07
N LEU A 263 15.87 -1.67 -18.88
CA LEU A 263 16.63 -1.87 -17.63
C LEU A 263 16.74 -3.35 -17.24
N ALA A 264 15.69 -4.14 -17.47
CA ALA A 264 15.71 -5.58 -17.22
C ALA A 264 16.72 -6.31 -18.13
N VAL A 265 16.75 -5.97 -19.43
CA VAL A 265 17.72 -6.53 -20.38
C VAL A 265 19.15 -6.11 -20.01
N ALA A 266 19.37 -4.83 -19.67
CA ALA A 266 20.68 -4.35 -19.23
C ALA A 266 21.19 -5.07 -17.97
N LEU A 267 20.31 -5.36 -16.99
CA LEU A 267 20.65 -6.11 -15.78
C LEU A 267 20.99 -7.58 -16.06
N VAL A 268 20.31 -8.21 -17.02
CA VAL A 268 20.62 -9.59 -17.45
C VAL A 268 21.98 -9.63 -18.14
N LEU A 269 22.26 -8.68 -19.04
CA LEU A 269 23.55 -8.60 -19.73
C LEU A 269 24.70 -8.28 -18.76
N ALA A 270 24.50 -7.34 -17.82
CA ALA A 270 25.52 -7.00 -16.82
C ALA A 270 25.84 -8.18 -15.88
N ARG A 271 24.88 -9.06 -15.60
CA ARG A 271 25.12 -10.28 -14.81
C ARG A 271 25.82 -11.38 -15.60
N GLY A 272 25.57 -11.49 -16.90
CA GLY A 272 26.24 -12.45 -17.77
C GLY A 272 27.75 -12.17 -17.95
N PHE A 273 28.15 -10.91 -17.90
CA PHE A 273 29.56 -10.51 -18.03
C PHE A 273 30.40 -10.69 -16.77
N ALA A 274 29.80 -10.94 -15.60
CA ALA A 274 30.53 -11.18 -14.36
C ALA A 274 31.02 -12.63 -14.19
N TRP A 275 30.82 -13.47 -15.22
CA TRP A 275 31.14 -14.91 -15.20
C TRP A 275 32.14 -15.34 -16.29
N PHE A 276 32.72 -14.38 -17.02
CA PHE A 276 33.86 -14.56 -17.93
C PHE A 276 35.01 -13.67 -17.49
#